data_AF-A0A2E0T7Y8-F1
#
_entry.id   AF-A0A2E0T7Y8-F1
#
_cell.length_a   1.000
_cell.length_b   1.000
_cell.length_c   1.000
_cell.angle_alpha   90.00
_cell.angle_beta   90.00
_cell.angle_gamma   90.00
#
_symmetry.space_group_name_H-M   'P 1'
#
loop_
_entity.id
_entity.type
_entity.pdbx_description
1 polymer ?
#
loop_
_entity_poly.entity_id
_entity_poly.type
_entity_poly.pdbx_seq_one_letter_code
_entity_poly.pdbx_strand_id
1 'polypeptide(L)'
;MISKIKIAVNTFFILVLFQSCSFDDATIQYEEQLVVFASINAGFPVFDTVFVSRTAGVDENVDASNLYIEGADVKLINISDSSELNFYSVGNGRYYPIDLTMQNIDSVSRYWLEYVISSGTTYRLVVSHEGDSVIAQTSVPEEIKIAPIDMPDYECPDGSTESISTIDVNNLDNLTFEQMLALYQNPIEYIESNNINVDSIDFRIGDCYTKSFASLPLFAVDFNEQDYNTIQIISYALESDKVDLEPFDDINQNGTFDEGESFSDRNSNGVRDSCYINLIYSDEKGLFDNDSLEYNRLANIWKNPLKKGGADGTWRENSPYRNNPWLWNADRAPSPIMWLYFDYYGQYLMTYKSTSDSYFNYFRGDPVGQNIYLLPDSNFEGGLGVFYSSSSSSFIVKITEPE
;
A
#
# COMPACT_ATOMS: atom_id res chain seq x y z
N MET A 1 62.49 0.51 -50.30
CA MET A 1 61.47 1.57 -50.07
C MET A 1 60.16 1.02 -49.53
N ILE A 2 59.62 -0.08 -50.05
CA ILE A 2 58.32 -0.68 -49.66
C ILE A 2 58.25 -1.12 -48.18
N SER A 3 59.35 -1.62 -47.61
CA SER A 3 59.40 -2.04 -46.19
C SER A 3 59.29 -0.88 -45.19
N LYS A 4 59.86 0.29 -45.50
CA LYS A 4 59.79 1.48 -44.63
C LYS A 4 58.40 2.11 -44.61
N ILE A 5 57.67 2.01 -45.74
CA ILE A 5 56.29 2.49 -45.85
C ILE A 5 55.33 1.57 -45.07
N LYS A 6 55.50 0.25 -45.13
CA LYS A 6 54.69 -0.70 -44.31
C LYS A 6 54.90 -0.49 -42.81
N ILE A 7 56.12 -0.21 -42.37
CA ILE A 7 56.41 0.09 -40.96
C ILE A 7 55.75 1.42 -40.57
N ALA A 8 55.90 2.48 -41.38
CA ALA A 8 55.25 3.77 -41.11
C ALA A 8 53.72 3.68 -41.06
N VAL A 9 53.10 2.90 -41.94
CA VAL A 9 51.65 2.67 -41.94
C VAL A 9 51.19 1.88 -40.72
N ASN A 10 51.93 0.83 -40.31
CA ASN A 10 51.62 0.10 -39.07
C ASN A 10 51.84 0.95 -37.82
N THR A 11 52.87 1.80 -37.78
CA THR A 11 53.10 2.72 -36.66
C THR A 11 52.01 3.78 -36.58
N PHE A 12 51.52 4.28 -37.72
CA PHE A 12 50.40 5.21 -37.78
C PHE A 12 49.07 4.55 -37.35
N PHE A 13 48.82 3.29 -37.76
CA PHE A 13 47.64 2.54 -37.34
C PHE A 13 47.63 2.25 -35.83
N ILE A 14 48.81 1.97 -35.25
CA ILE A 14 48.97 1.79 -33.79
C ILE A 14 48.76 3.11 -33.05
N LEU A 15 49.23 4.25 -33.58
CA LEU A 15 49.01 5.58 -33.00
C LEU A 15 47.53 6.01 -33.03
N VAL A 16 46.77 5.60 -34.06
CA VAL A 16 45.32 5.86 -34.14
C VAL A 16 44.53 4.96 -33.18
N LEU A 17 45.00 3.74 -32.89
CA LEU A 17 44.39 2.84 -31.89
C LEU A 17 44.63 3.28 -30.44
N PHE A 18 45.61 4.16 -30.19
CA PHE A 18 45.85 4.79 -28.88
C PHE A 18 45.22 6.18 -28.72
N GLN A 19 44.37 6.62 -29.67
CA GLN A 19 43.36 7.63 -29.35
C GLN A 19 42.26 6.93 -28.55
N SER A 20 42.63 6.53 -27.33
CA SER A 20 41.70 6.13 -26.29
C SER A 20 40.62 7.19 -26.22
N CYS A 21 39.35 6.78 -26.30
CA CYS A 21 38.27 7.58 -25.75
C CYS A 21 38.72 8.05 -24.37
N SER A 22 38.96 9.35 -24.21
CA SER A 22 38.91 9.93 -22.87
C SER A 22 37.47 9.65 -22.44
N PHE A 23 37.29 8.75 -21.46
CA PHE A 23 36.07 8.81 -20.70
C PHE A 23 36.05 10.23 -20.13
N ASP A 24 35.00 10.96 -20.49
CA ASP A 24 34.70 12.23 -19.87
C ASP A 24 34.28 11.88 -18.44
N ASP A 25 35.28 11.58 -17.59
CA ASP A 25 35.13 11.43 -16.14
C ASP A 25 34.90 12.83 -15.57
N ALA A 26 33.86 13.50 -16.05
CA ALA A 26 33.27 14.61 -15.35
C ALA A 26 32.77 14.02 -14.03
N THR A 27 33.59 14.17 -12.98
CA THR A 27 33.17 13.91 -11.60
C THR A 27 31.92 14.72 -11.38
N ILE A 28 30.76 14.04 -11.37
CA ILE A 28 29.47 14.64 -11.05
C ILE A 28 29.62 15.17 -9.62
N GLN A 29 29.65 16.49 -9.48
CA GLN A 29 29.62 17.09 -8.16
C GLN A 29 28.23 16.91 -7.59
N TYR A 30 28.15 16.36 -6.39
CA TYR A 30 26.89 16.23 -5.67
C TYR A 30 26.32 17.62 -5.40
N GLU A 31 25.07 17.82 -5.77
CA GLU A 31 24.26 18.97 -5.41
C GLU A 31 23.14 18.49 -4.48
N GLU A 32 22.99 19.16 -3.34
CA GLU A 32 21.91 18.87 -2.41
C GLU A 32 20.56 19.28 -3.03
N GLN A 33 19.55 18.43 -2.87
CA GLN A 33 18.23 18.64 -3.44
C GLN A 33 17.16 18.34 -2.41
N LEU A 34 16.05 19.09 -2.47
CA LEU A 34 14.84 18.77 -1.71
C LEU A 34 14.20 17.49 -2.27
N VAL A 35 13.75 16.64 -1.36
CA VAL A 35 13.00 15.41 -1.64
C VAL A 35 11.64 15.52 -0.98
N VAL A 36 10.58 15.49 -1.78
CA VAL A 36 9.21 15.69 -1.33
C VAL A 36 8.31 14.54 -1.74
N PHE A 37 7.55 13.98 -0.80
CA PHE A 37 6.51 13.00 -1.07
C PHE A 37 5.16 13.51 -0.60
N ALA A 38 4.17 13.49 -1.49
CA ALA A 38 2.82 13.96 -1.19
C ALA A 38 1.77 13.23 -2.03
N SER A 39 0.59 13.06 -1.46
CA SER A 39 -0.59 12.52 -2.14
C SER A 39 -1.85 13.28 -1.77
N ILE A 40 -2.79 13.35 -2.71
CA ILE A 40 -4.15 13.86 -2.47
C ILE A 40 -5.19 12.91 -3.06
N ASN A 41 -6.37 12.81 -2.44
CA ASN A 41 -7.44 11.93 -2.90
C ASN A 41 -8.74 12.70 -3.12
N ALA A 42 -9.38 12.48 -4.27
CA ALA A 42 -10.64 13.10 -4.64
C ALA A 42 -11.76 12.78 -3.65
N GLY A 43 -12.68 13.73 -3.45
CA GLY A 43 -13.87 13.55 -2.60
C GLY A 43 -13.60 13.65 -1.10
N PHE A 44 -12.34 13.82 -0.69
CA PHE A 44 -11.93 13.91 0.70
C PHE A 44 -11.15 15.20 0.99
N PRO A 45 -11.20 15.70 2.24
CA PRO A 45 -10.18 16.61 2.75
C PRO A 45 -8.79 15.99 2.64
N VAL A 46 -7.73 16.81 2.56
CA VAL A 46 -6.36 16.28 2.56
C VAL A 46 -6.05 15.67 3.92
N PHE A 47 -5.98 14.35 4.00
CA PHE A 47 -5.66 13.63 5.24
C PHE A 47 -4.26 12.99 5.24
N ASP A 48 -3.56 13.01 4.10
CA ASP A 48 -2.19 12.52 4.00
C ASP A 48 -1.18 13.59 4.44
N THR A 49 -0.02 13.13 4.90
CA THR A 49 1.10 13.97 5.33
C THR A 49 2.02 14.23 4.15
N VAL A 50 2.49 15.48 4.01
CA VAL A 50 3.60 15.81 3.10
C VAL A 50 4.91 15.55 3.82
N PHE A 51 5.79 14.76 3.21
CA PHE A 51 7.13 14.49 3.73
C PHE A 51 8.14 15.35 3.00
N VAL A 52 9.01 16.05 3.74
CA VAL A 52 10.06 16.91 3.21
C VAL A 52 11.39 16.52 3.84
N SER A 53 12.37 16.27 2.98
CA SER A 53 13.74 15.91 3.35
C SER A 53 14.73 16.46 2.32
N ARG A 54 16.02 16.26 2.54
CA ARG A 54 17.08 16.51 1.56
C ARG A 54 17.80 15.24 1.16
N THR A 55 18.41 15.25 -0.02
CA THR A 55 19.40 14.24 -0.40
C THR A 55 20.63 14.34 0.51
N ALA A 56 21.47 13.32 0.49
CA ALA A 56 22.78 13.33 1.15
C ALA A 56 23.86 12.90 0.17
N GLY A 57 25.06 13.45 0.33
CA GLY A 57 26.23 12.99 -0.42
C GLY A 57 26.62 11.57 0.01
N VAL A 58 27.20 10.79 -0.91
CA VAL A 58 27.66 9.41 -0.59
C VAL A 58 28.73 9.41 0.52
N ASP A 59 29.56 10.45 0.56
CA ASP A 59 30.61 10.63 1.57
C ASP A 59 30.11 11.37 2.83
N GLU A 60 28.84 11.78 2.86
CA GLU A 60 28.24 12.47 3.99
C GLU A 60 27.89 11.47 5.11
N ASN A 61 28.54 11.60 6.25
CA ASN A 61 28.24 10.78 7.43
C ASN A 61 27.05 11.36 8.20
N VAL A 62 25.83 11.02 7.77
CA VAL A 62 24.58 11.51 8.33
C VAL A 62 23.57 10.38 8.49
N ASP A 63 22.90 10.34 9.65
CA ASP A 63 21.79 9.43 9.86
C ASP A 63 20.55 9.88 9.08
N ALA A 64 19.76 8.94 8.55
CA ALA A 64 18.57 9.25 7.77
C ALA A 64 17.56 10.14 8.52
N SER A 65 17.48 10.03 9.85
CA SER A 65 16.62 10.88 10.68
C SER A 65 17.01 12.36 10.66
N ASN A 66 18.25 12.67 10.32
CA ASN A 66 18.78 14.03 10.27
C ASN A 66 18.65 14.66 8.87
N LEU A 67 18.11 13.91 7.89
CA LEU A 67 17.81 14.41 6.55
C LEU A 67 16.44 15.06 6.44
N TYR A 68 15.59 14.86 7.44
CA TYR A 68 14.27 15.47 7.49
C TYR A 68 14.39 16.99 7.69
N ILE A 69 13.60 17.74 6.93
CA ILE A 69 13.62 19.20 6.96
C ILE A 69 12.49 19.72 7.82
N GLU A 70 12.85 20.48 8.84
CA GLU A 70 11.92 21.26 9.66
C GLU A 70 11.82 22.70 9.16
N GLY A 71 10.64 23.31 9.30
CA GLY A 71 10.43 24.73 8.96
C GLY A 71 10.40 25.06 7.47
N ALA A 72 10.06 24.09 6.60
CA ALA A 72 9.71 24.37 5.22
C ALA A 72 8.34 25.06 5.13
N ASP A 73 8.18 25.95 4.14
CA ASP A 73 6.87 26.50 3.75
C ASP A 73 6.23 25.54 2.74
N VAL A 74 5.10 24.94 3.10
CA VAL A 74 4.44 23.91 2.30
C VAL A 74 3.01 24.35 2.00
N LYS A 75 2.68 24.46 0.71
CA LYS A 75 1.39 24.96 0.25
C LYS A 75 0.85 24.18 -0.95
N LEU A 76 -0.41 23.75 -0.85
CA LEU A 76 -1.19 23.20 -1.94
C LEU A 76 -2.07 24.29 -2.55
N ILE A 77 -2.10 24.40 -3.86
CA ILE A 77 -2.84 25.41 -4.61
C ILE A 77 -3.74 24.71 -5.61
N ASN A 78 -5.05 24.97 -5.55
CA ASN A 78 -5.97 24.58 -6.60
C ASN A 78 -5.81 25.55 -7.78
N ILE A 79 -5.42 25.04 -8.95
CA ILE A 79 -5.14 25.88 -10.12
C ILE A 79 -6.43 26.51 -10.68
N SER A 80 -7.59 25.90 -10.47
CA SER A 80 -8.85 26.36 -11.04
C SER A 80 -9.39 27.64 -10.39
N ASP A 81 -9.31 27.73 -9.06
CA ASP A 81 -9.89 28.83 -8.27
C ASP A 81 -8.86 29.59 -7.42
N SER A 82 -7.58 29.18 -7.46
CA SER A 82 -6.48 29.75 -6.68
C SER A 82 -6.66 29.63 -5.16
N SER A 83 -7.53 28.74 -4.69
CA SER A 83 -7.63 28.42 -3.26
C SER A 83 -6.37 27.71 -2.78
N GLU A 84 -5.91 28.08 -1.60
CA GLU A 84 -4.66 27.60 -1.02
C GLU A 84 -4.93 26.84 0.27
N LEU A 85 -4.17 25.77 0.51
CA LEU A 85 -4.12 25.04 1.76
C LEU A 85 -2.67 25.00 2.25
N ASN A 86 -2.43 25.51 3.46
CA ASN A 86 -1.12 25.51 4.08
C ASN A 86 -0.92 24.25 4.93
N PHE A 87 0.31 23.76 4.99
CA PHE A 87 0.68 22.63 5.84
C PHE A 87 1.66 23.08 6.92
N TYR A 88 1.52 22.49 8.09
CA TYR A 88 2.24 22.85 9.31
C TYR A 88 3.09 21.67 9.76
N SER A 89 4.31 21.93 10.21
CA SER A 89 5.19 20.86 10.70
C SER A 89 4.57 20.16 11.91
N VAL A 90 4.56 18.83 11.85
CA VAL A 90 4.24 17.93 12.97
C VAL A 90 5.49 17.15 13.42
N GLY A 91 6.67 17.52 12.93
CA GLY A 91 7.97 16.96 13.27
C GLY A 91 8.42 15.77 12.41
N ASN A 92 9.73 15.53 12.38
CA ASN A 92 10.40 14.54 11.52
C ASN A 92 10.12 14.77 10.03
N GLY A 93 10.15 16.03 9.58
CA GLY A 93 9.94 16.39 8.18
C GLY A 93 8.52 16.16 7.68
N ARG A 94 7.55 16.03 8.60
CA ARG A 94 6.14 15.78 8.29
C ARG A 94 5.35 17.06 8.38
N TYR A 95 4.51 17.30 7.38
CA TYR A 95 3.66 18.49 7.29
C TYR A 95 2.22 18.08 7.10
N TYR A 96 1.33 18.63 7.93
CA TYR A 96 -0.09 18.29 7.98
C TYR A 96 -0.96 19.55 7.80
N PRO A 97 -2.11 19.50 7.11
CA PRO A 97 -2.91 20.68 6.79
C PRO A 97 -3.75 21.24 7.96
N ILE A 98 -3.44 20.84 9.20
CA ILE A 98 -4.06 21.36 10.42
C ILE A 98 -2.97 21.93 11.32
N ASP A 99 -3.12 23.18 11.72
CA ASP A 99 -2.24 23.81 12.71
C ASP A 99 -2.62 23.33 14.12
N LEU A 100 -1.85 22.36 14.64
CA LEU A 100 -2.04 21.79 15.98
C LEU A 100 -1.66 22.77 17.11
N THR A 101 -1.04 23.92 16.80
CA THR A 101 -0.62 24.92 17.78
C THR A 101 -1.70 25.95 18.08
N MET A 102 -2.76 26.01 17.26
CA MET A 102 -3.85 26.98 17.42
C MET A 102 -4.79 26.59 18.56
N GLN A 103 -5.16 27.58 19.38
CA GLN A 103 -6.05 27.40 20.54
C GLN A 103 -7.52 27.20 20.17
N ASN A 104 -7.92 27.51 18.92
CA ASN A 104 -9.30 27.38 18.44
C ASN A 104 -9.38 26.29 17.35
N ILE A 105 -9.20 25.04 17.80
CA ILE A 105 -9.17 23.84 16.97
C ILE A 105 -10.42 23.73 16.10
N ASP A 106 -11.60 24.04 16.64
CA ASP A 106 -12.89 23.92 15.92
C ASP A 106 -12.94 24.73 14.61
N SER A 107 -12.33 25.92 14.60
CA SER A 107 -12.33 26.78 13.40
C SER A 107 -11.34 26.29 12.34
N VAL A 108 -10.20 25.74 12.77
CA VAL A 108 -9.16 25.19 11.88
C VAL A 108 -9.62 23.86 11.29
N SER A 109 -10.19 22.98 12.12
CA SER A 109 -10.76 21.70 11.68
C SER A 109 -11.87 21.89 10.67
N ARG A 110 -12.75 22.88 10.85
CA ARG A 110 -13.81 23.15 9.86
C ARG A 110 -13.26 23.63 8.52
N TYR A 111 -12.30 24.54 8.51
CA TYR A 111 -11.68 25.01 7.26
C TYR A 111 -11.00 23.86 6.50
N TRP A 112 -10.30 22.99 7.21
CA TRP A 112 -9.70 21.78 6.65
C TRP A 112 -10.77 20.81 6.10
N LEU A 113 -11.83 20.52 6.85
CA LEU A 113 -12.94 19.66 6.42
C LEU A 113 -13.66 20.17 5.16
N GLU A 114 -13.70 21.49 4.98
CA GLU A 114 -14.31 22.13 3.81
C GLU A 114 -13.38 22.16 2.58
N TYR A 115 -12.07 21.99 2.75
CA TYR A 115 -11.11 21.91 1.65
C TYR A 115 -11.11 20.51 1.03
N VAL A 116 -12.16 20.19 0.27
CA VAL A 116 -12.31 18.91 -0.42
C VAL A 116 -11.60 18.93 -1.77
N ILE A 117 -10.82 17.88 -2.04
CA ILE A 117 -10.11 17.72 -3.31
C ILE A 117 -11.12 17.35 -4.41
N SER A 118 -11.14 18.15 -5.47
CA SER A 118 -12.07 17.98 -6.60
C SER A 118 -11.49 17.04 -7.65
N SER A 119 -12.29 16.07 -8.09
CA SER A 119 -12.01 15.25 -9.28
C SER A 119 -11.78 16.12 -10.52
N GLY A 120 -10.95 15.64 -11.45
CA GLY A 120 -10.66 16.32 -12.73
C GLY A 120 -9.95 17.66 -12.60
N THR A 121 -9.53 18.05 -11.40
CA THR A 121 -8.89 19.34 -11.11
C THR A 121 -7.39 19.17 -10.97
N THR A 122 -6.62 20.15 -11.43
CA THR A 122 -5.16 20.17 -11.25
C THR A 122 -4.79 20.94 -9.99
N TYR A 123 -3.93 20.34 -9.19
CA TYR A 123 -3.36 20.95 -8.00
C TYR A 123 -1.85 21.12 -8.16
N ARG A 124 -1.33 22.17 -7.54
CA ARG A 124 0.11 22.47 -7.47
C ARG A 124 0.56 22.42 -6.03
N LEU A 125 1.61 21.66 -5.75
CA LEU A 125 2.30 21.67 -4.47
C LEU A 125 3.57 22.52 -4.60
N VAL A 126 3.76 23.45 -3.68
CA VAL A 126 4.94 24.31 -3.56
C VAL A 126 5.57 24.02 -2.22
N VAL A 127 6.87 23.69 -2.22
CA VAL A 127 7.67 23.51 -1.01
C VAL A 127 8.89 24.39 -1.09
N SER A 128 9.12 25.22 -0.09
CA SER A 128 10.25 26.15 -0.04
C SER A 128 11.01 26.04 1.28
N HIS A 129 12.33 26.03 1.22
CA HIS A 129 13.22 25.98 2.40
C HIS A 129 14.54 26.71 2.10
N GLU A 130 14.96 27.60 2.99
CA GLU A 130 16.25 28.34 2.94
C GLU A 130 16.63 29.01 1.60
N GLY A 131 15.64 29.30 0.74
CA GLY A 131 15.83 29.95 -0.56
C GLY A 131 15.66 29.00 -1.75
N ASP A 132 15.63 27.70 -1.51
CA ASP A 132 15.25 26.70 -2.50
C ASP A 132 13.73 26.57 -2.56
N SER A 133 13.21 26.27 -3.75
CA SER A 133 11.80 26.02 -3.97
C SER A 133 11.62 24.93 -5.00
N VAL A 134 10.84 23.92 -4.64
CA VAL A 134 10.42 22.85 -5.56
C VAL A 134 8.93 22.90 -5.77
N ILE A 135 8.52 22.64 -7.01
CA ILE A 135 7.14 22.76 -7.44
C ILE A 135 6.75 21.50 -8.20
N ALA A 136 5.62 20.91 -7.84
CA ALA A 136 5.04 19.80 -8.58
C ALA A 136 3.57 20.06 -8.88
N GLN A 137 3.06 19.44 -9.94
CA GLN A 137 1.65 19.48 -10.30
C GLN A 137 1.14 18.06 -10.55
N THR A 138 -0.12 17.84 -10.21
CA THR A 138 -0.84 16.60 -10.52
C THR A 138 -2.30 16.91 -10.87
N SER A 139 -2.84 16.15 -11.81
CA SER A 139 -4.26 16.20 -12.18
C SER A 139 -4.99 15.05 -11.51
N VAL A 140 -6.02 15.39 -10.74
CA VAL A 140 -6.83 14.41 -10.00
C VAL A 140 -7.66 13.59 -11.01
N PRO A 141 -7.58 12.25 -10.99
CA PRO A 141 -8.46 11.38 -11.77
C PRO A 141 -9.94 11.78 -11.65
N GLU A 142 -10.71 11.65 -12.74
CA GLU A 142 -12.12 12.04 -12.74
C GLU A 142 -12.95 11.15 -11.81
N GLU A 143 -12.93 9.83 -12.05
CA GLU A 143 -13.75 8.88 -11.32
C GLU A 143 -13.26 7.44 -11.55
N ILE A 144 -13.16 6.66 -10.48
CA ILE A 144 -12.97 5.21 -10.57
C ILE A 144 -14.34 4.54 -10.40
N LYS A 145 -14.77 3.82 -11.43
CA LYS A 145 -16.02 3.07 -11.43
C LYS A 145 -15.70 1.60 -11.25
N ILE A 146 -16.29 0.99 -10.24
CA ILE A 146 -16.22 -0.44 -10.01
C ILE A 146 -17.58 -1.06 -10.29
N ALA A 147 -17.59 -2.30 -10.76
CA ALA A 147 -18.81 -3.03 -11.05
C ALA A 147 -18.68 -4.51 -10.65
N PRO A 148 -19.77 -5.13 -10.20
CA PRO A 148 -19.81 -6.57 -10.03
C PRO A 148 -19.71 -7.24 -11.40
N ILE A 149 -19.03 -8.38 -11.48
CA ILE A 149 -18.90 -9.13 -12.73
C ILE A 149 -19.01 -10.63 -12.50
N ASP A 150 -19.81 -11.28 -13.33
CA ASP A 150 -19.90 -12.74 -13.38
C ASP A 150 -18.70 -13.28 -14.15
N MET A 151 -17.91 -14.12 -13.47
CA MET A 151 -16.77 -14.81 -14.05
C MET A 151 -17.18 -16.22 -14.51
N PRO A 152 -16.56 -16.75 -15.57
CA PRO A 152 -16.77 -18.14 -15.96
C PRO A 152 -16.31 -19.09 -14.85
N ASP A 153 -16.90 -20.28 -14.81
CA ASP A 153 -16.47 -21.33 -13.88
C ASP A 153 -14.97 -21.64 -14.07
N TYR A 154 -14.32 -21.97 -12.96
CA TYR A 154 -12.89 -22.24 -12.89
C TYR A 154 -12.64 -23.75 -12.78
N GLU A 155 -11.71 -24.26 -13.58
CA GLU A 155 -11.30 -25.66 -13.55
C GLU A 155 -10.17 -25.87 -12.53
N CYS A 156 -10.46 -26.61 -11.46
CA CYS A 156 -9.49 -26.95 -10.43
C CYS A 156 -8.45 -27.97 -10.93
N PRO A 157 -7.28 -28.07 -10.29
CA PRO A 157 -6.23 -29.02 -10.69
C PRO A 157 -6.64 -30.49 -10.68
N ASP A 158 -7.69 -30.85 -9.93
CA ASP A 158 -8.26 -32.19 -9.88
C ASP A 158 -9.29 -32.48 -11.01
N GLY A 159 -9.52 -31.50 -11.89
CA GLY A 159 -10.50 -31.56 -12.98
C GLY A 159 -11.93 -31.25 -12.54
N SER A 160 -12.15 -30.88 -11.28
CA SER A 160 -13.44 -30.36 -10.81
C SER A 160 -13.64 -28.92 -11.30
N THR A 161 -14.88 -28.43 -11.25
CA THR A 161 -15.24 -27.09 -11.72
C THR A 161 -15.99 -26.37 -10.62
N GLU A 162 -15.51 -25.18 -10.27
CA GLU A 162 -16.05 -24.35 -9.19
C GLU A 162 -16.53 -23.01 -9.75
N SER A 163 -17.67 -22.53 -9.27
CA SER A 163 -18.17 -21.20 -9.62
C SER A 163 -17.47 -20.13 -8.79
N ILE A 164 -17.12 -19.00 -9.43
CA ILE A 164 -16.59 -17.82 -8.73
C ILE A 164 -17.76 -16.97 -8.23
N SER A 165 -17.69 -16.48 -6.99
CA SER A 165 -18.75 -15.65 -6.40
C SER A 165 -18.79 -14.26 -7.03
N THR A 166 -20.00 -13.76 -7.29
CA THR A 166 -20.27 -12.36 -7.63
C THR A 166 -20.67 -11.62 -6.37
N ILE A 167 -20.05 -10.46 -6.10
CA ILE A 167 -20.27 -9.67 -4.89
C ILE A 167 -20.87 -8.31 -5.20
N ASP A 168 -21.66 -7.76 -4.27
CA ASP A 168 -22.10 -6.38 -4.31
C ASP A 168 -20.98 -5.41 -3.95
N VAL A 169 -20.54 -4.63 -4.94
CA VAL A 169 -19.50 -3.60 -4.79
C VAL A 169 -20.07 -2.19 -4.57
N ASN A 170 -21.39 -2.04 -4.42
CA ASN A 170 -22.06 -0.74 -4.25
C ASN A 170 -22.60 -0.54 -2.83
N ASN A 171 -22.20 -1.40 -1.88
CA ASN A 171 -22.75 -1.39 -0.52
C ASN A 171 -22.29 -0.21 0.36
N LEU A 172 -21.38 0.62 -0.13
CA LEU A 172 -20.96 1.90 0.49
C LEU A 172 -21.30 3.13 -0.37
N ASP A 173 -22.13 2.97 -1.41
CA ASP A 173 -22.50 4.10 -2.27
C ASP A 173 -23.19 5.22 -1.47
N ASN A 174 -22.81 6.46 -1.77
CA ASN A 174 -23.36 7.69 -1.19
C ASN A 174 -23.02 7.96 0.29
N LEU A 175 -22.00 7.30 0.86
CA LEU A 175 -21.50 7.70 2.18
C LEU A 175 -20.80 9.06 2.13
N THR A 176 -21.13 9.93 3.09
CA THR A 176 -20.38 11.18 3.32
C THR A 176 -19.03 10.89 3.97
N PHE A 177 -18.11 11.87 3.94
CA PHE A 177 -16.83 11.74 4.66
C PHE A 177 -17.01 11.45 6.16
N GLU A 178 -17.96 12.13 6.82
CA GLU A 178 -18.25 11.90 8.24
C GLU A 178 -18.74 10.47 8.51
N GLN A 179 -19.57 9.94 7.61
CA GLN A 179 -20.05 8.57 7.67
C GLN A 179 -18.94 7.54 7.42
N MET A 180 -18.05 7.81 6.46
CA MET A 180 -16.85 6.99 6.25
C MET A 180 -15.96 7.00 7.50
N LEU A 181 -15.76 8.15 8.14
CA LEU A 181 -15.00 8.23 9.38
C LEU A 181 -15.65 7.42 10.51
N ALA A 182 -16.97 7.48 10.64
CA ALA A 182 -17.71 6.68 11.62
C ALA A 182 -17.56 5.17 11.36
N LEU A 183 -17.64 4.75 10.09
CA LEU A 183 -17.37 3.37 9.67
C LEU A 183 -15.95 2.93 10.06
N TYR A 184 -14.93 3.77 9.83
CA TYR A 184 -13.55 3.43 10.22
C TYR A 184 -13.35 3.31 11.74
N GLN A 185 -14.08 4.08 12.53
CA GLN A 185 -13.95 4.08 14.00
C GLN A 185 -14.62 2.88 14.66
N ASN A 186 -15.83 2.52 14.22
CA ASN A 186 -16.54 1.35 14.72
C ASN A 186 -17.25 0.61 13.57
N PRO A 187 -16.53 -0.19 12.78
CA PRO A 187 -17.06 -0.75 11.55
C PRO A 187 -18.24 -1.69 11.78
N ILE A 188 -18.16 -2.55 12.80
CA ILE A 188 -19.20 -3.55 13.09
C ILE A 188 -20.50 -2.86 13.52
N GLU A 189 -20.42 -1.96 14.52
CA GLU A 189 -21.61 -1.23 14.98
C GLU A 189 -22.20 -0.38 13.86
N TYR A 190 -21.36 0.24 13.02
CA TYR A 190 -21.83 1.06 11.91
C TYR A 190 -22.56 0.23 10.85
N ILE A 191 -21.99 -0.91 10.43
CA ILE A 191 -22.62 -1.83 9.46
C ILE A 191 -23.98 -2.30 9.97
N GLU A 192 -24.05 -2.75 11.23
CA GLU A 192 -25.28 -3.24 11.84
C GLU A 192 -26.33 -2.13 12.01
N SER A 193 -25.92 -0.97 12.54
CA SER A 193 -26.83 0.15 12.80
C SER A 193 -27.42 0.75 11.52
N ASN A 194 -26.69 0.69 10.41
CA ASN A 194 -27.12 1.20 9.12
C ASN A 194 -27.70 0.11 8.20
N ASN A 195 -27.77 -1.15 8.65
CA ASN A 195 -28.22 -2.30 7.86
C ASN A 195 -27.53 -2.41 6.49
N ILE A 196 -26.20 -2.23 6.47
CA ILE A 196 -25.41 -2.37 5.25
C ILE A 196 -25.40 -3.85 4.84
N ASN A 197 -25.82 -4.14 3.61
CA ASN A 197 -25.77 -5.49 3.07
C ASN A 197 -24.32 -5.85 2.69
N VAL A 198 -23.74 -6.82 3.40
CA VAL A 198 -22.36 -7.25 3.17
C VAL A 198 -22.35 -8.72 2.79
N ASP A 199 -21.85 -9.00 1.58
CA ASP A 199 -21.67 -10.37 1.11
C ASP A 199 -20.55 -11.07 1.88
N SER A 200 -20.73 -12.36 2.12
CA SER A 200 -19.76 -13.21 2.84
C SER A 200 -19.17 -14.26 1.90
N ILE A 201 -17.87 -14.50 2.00
CA ILE A 201 -17.14 -15.46 1.16
C ILE A 201 -16.21 -16.30 2.03
N ASP A 202 -16.30 -17.62 1.85
CA ASP A 202 -15.45 -18.56 2.56
C ASP A 202 -14.02 -18.54 2.03
N PHE A 203 -13.06 -18.35 2.93
CA PHE A 203 -11.65 -18.52 2.61
C PHE A 203 -11.26 -19.98 2.76
N ARG A 204 -11.30 -20.73 1.66
CA ARG A 204 -10.90 -22.14 1.63
C ARG A 204 -9.40 -22.26 1.43
N ILE A 205 -8.76 -23.14 2.17
CA ILE A 205 -7.35 -23.51 2.00
C ILE A 205 -7.29 -24.82 1.23
N GLY A 206 -6.42 -24.91 0.23
CA GLY A 206 -6.20 -26.14 -0.52
C GLY A 206 -5.71 -25.93 -1.95
N ASP A 207 -5.64 -27.03 -2.69
CA ASP A 207 -5.00 -27.09 -4.01
C ASP A 207 -5.61 -26.14 -5.03
N CYS A 208 -6.94 -26.05 -5.08
CA CYS A 208 -7.64 -25.15 -5.99
C CYS A 208 -7.58 -23.69 -5.51
N TYR A 209 -7.47 -23.45 -4.21
CA TYR A 209 -7.79 -22.15 -3.59
C TYR A 209 -6.58 -21.31 -3.20
N THR A 210 -5.48 -21.91 -2.73
CA THR A 210 -4.37 -21.17 -2.09
C THR A 210 -2.97 -21.62 -2.51
N LYS A 211 -2.82 -22.24 -3.69
CA LYS A 211 -1.51 -22.75 -4.15
C LYS A 211 -0.68 -21.77 -4.97
N SER A 212 -1.30 -20.84 -5.70
CA SER A 212 -0.57 -19.90 -6.57
C SER A 212 -1.40 -18.65 -6.91
N PHE A 213 -0.82 -17.76 -7.71
CA PHE A 213 -1.55 -16.65 -8.36
C PHE A 213 -2.65 -17.11 -9.32
N ALA A 214 -2.58 -18.36 -9.78
CA ALA A 214 -3.57 -18.92 -10.68
C ALA A 214 -4.70 -19.65 -9.94
N SER A 215 -4.69 -19.70 -8.59
CA SER A 215 -5.74 -20.33 -7.80
C SER A 215 -7.11 -19.67 -8.04
N LEU A 216 -8.18 -20.42 -7.74
CA LEU A 216 -9.56 -19.96 -7.81
C LEU A 216 -9.70 -18.60 -7.11
N PRO A 217 -10.10 -17.54 -7.83
CA PRO A 217 -10.43 -16.25 -7.23
C PRO A 217 -11.63 -16.39 -6.30
N LEU A 218 -11.63 -15.66 -5.19
CA LEU A 218 -12.80 -15.58 -4.31
C LEU A 218 -13.95 -14.85 -5.02
N PHE A 219 -13.61 -13.78 -5.75
CA PHE A 219 -14.53 -13.01 -6.59
C PHE A 219 -13.73 -12.21 -7.63
N ALA A 220 -14.41 -11.45 -8.48
CA ALA A 220 -13.77 -10.48 -9.37
C ALA A 220 -14.52 -9.15 -9.36
N VAL A 221 -13.81 -8.09 -9.71
CA VAL A 221 -14.37 -6.74 -9.81
C VAL A 221 -13.92 -6.15 -11.14
N ASP A 222 -14.89 -5.64 -11.90
CA ASP A 222 -14.64 -4.90 -13.13
C ASP A 222 -14.44 -3.41 -12.81
N PHE A 223 -13.66 -2.73 -13.64
CA PHE A 223 -13.42 -1.28 -13.50
C PHE A 223 -13.07 -0.63 -14.83
N ASN A 224 -13.19 0.70 -14.90
CA ASN A 224 -12.87 1.49 -16.10
C ASN A 224 -11.36 1.56 -16.38
N GLU A 225 -10.75 0.44 -16.79
CA GLU A 225 -9.31 0.30 -17.04
C GLU A 225 -8.77 1.28 -18.09
N GLN A 226 -9.58 1.65 -19.09
CA GLN A 226 -9.13 2.45 -20.24
C GLN A 226 -8.80 3.89 -19.86
N ASP A 227 -9.29 4.35 -18.71
CA ASP A 227 -9.14 5.72 -18.26
C ASP A 227 -7.82 5.93 -17.48
N TYR A 228 -7.16 4.86 -17.01
CA TYR A 228 -6.05 4.95 -16.06
C TYR A 228 -4.91 3.97 -16.35
N ASN A 229 -3.67 4.45 -16.17
CA ASN A 229 -2.46 3.62 -16.35
C ASN A 229 -2.19 2.67 -15.16
N THR A 230 -2.69 2.98 -13.97
CA THR A 230 -2.48 2.17 -12.78
C THR A 230 -3.64 2.30 -11.81
N ILE A 231 -4.13 1.15 -11.35
CA ILE A 231 -5.11 1.03 -10.26
C ILE A 231 -4.41 0.38 -9.07
N GLN A 232 -4.55 0.99 -7.90
CA GLN A 232 -4.18 0.38 -6.63
C GLN A 232 -5.42 -0.28 -6.03
N ILE A 233 -5.32 -1.56 -5.70
CA ILE A 233 -6.34 -2.30 -4.96
C ILE A 233 -5.81 -2.49 -3.55
N ILE A 234 -6.53 -1.93 -2.58
CA ILE A 234 -6.17 -1.95 -1.17
C ILE A 234 -7.17 -2.83 -0.45
N SER A 235 -6.67 -3.84 0.27
CA SER A 235 -7.48 -4.66 1.18
C SER A 235 -7.14 -4.28 2.62
N TYR A 236 -8.12 -3.71 3.32
CA TYR A 236 -7.98 -3.31 4.71
C TYR A 236 -8.89 -4.15 5.60
N ALA A 237 -8.29 -5.00 6.43
CA ALA A 237 -9.00 -5.79 7.42
C ALA A 237 -9.46 -4.88 8.57
N LEU A 238 -10.76 -4.74 8.76
CA LEU A 238 -11.35 -3.88 9.78
C LEU A 238 -11.30 -4.49 11.19
N GLU A 239 -11.01 -5.79 11.28
CA GLU A 239 -10.93 -6.55 12.53
C GLU A 239 -9.56 -7.26 12.69
N SER A 240 -8.49 -6.70 12.10
CA SER A 240 -7.14 -7.32 12.18
C SER A 240 -6.58 -7.39 13.59
N ASP A 241 -7.05 -6.52 14.48
CA ASP A 241 -6.63 -6.38 15.87
C ASP A 241 -7.57 -7.09 16.85
N LYS A 242 -8.54 -7.89 16.36
CA LYS A 242 -9.47 -8.62 17.21
C LYS A 242 -8.72 -9.61 18.11
N VAL A 243 -8.98 -9.49 19.42
CA VAL A 243 -8.38 -10.30 20.47
C VAL A 243 -9.43 -11.18 21.11
N ASP A 244 -9.13 -12.46 21.24
CA ASP A 244 -9.91 -13.41 22.04
C ASP A 244 -8.98 -14.49 22.61
N LEU A 245 -9.51 -15.42 23.39
CA LEU A 245 -8.76 -16.57 23.88
C LEU A 245 -8.41 -17.51 22.73
N GLU A 246 -7.23 -18.11 22.81
CA GLU A 246 -6.77 -19.11 21.86
C GLU A 246 -7.80 -20.24 21.66
N PRO A 247 -8.03 -20.68 20.41
CA PRO A 247 -9.00 -21.73 20.12
C PRO A 247 -8.53 -23.07 20.69
N PHE A 248 -9.47 -23.92 21.07
CA PHE A 248 -9.20 -25.23 21.66
C PHE A 248 -10.09 -26.31 21.06
N ASP A 249 -9.59 -27.55 21.11
CA ASP A 249 -10.34 -28.72 20.71
C ASP A 249 -11.29 -29.10 21.84
N ASP A 250 -12.55 -28.68 21.73
CA ASP A 250 -13.62 -29.05 22.66
C ASP A 250 -14.08 -30.50 22.38
N ILE A 251 -13.36 -31.46 22.95
CA ILE A 251 -13.56 -32.90 22.69
C ILE A 251 -14.92 -33.35 23.21
N ASN A 252 -15.40 -32.73 24.29
CA ASN A 252 -16.62 -33.12 24.97
C ASN A 252 -17.84 -32.22 24.64
N GLN A 253 -17.64 -31.19 23.82
CA GLN A 253 -18.66 -30.26 23.32
C GLN A 253 -19.39 -29.48 24.42
N ASN A 254 -18.70 -29.15 25.52
CA ASN A 254 -19.29 -28.40 26.63
C ASN A 254 -19.10 -26.87 26.52
N GLY A 255 -18.37 -26.40 25.51
CA GLY A 255 -18.07 -25.00 25.25
C GLY A 255 -17.05 -24.37 26.21
N THR A 256 -16.35 -25.17 27.00
CA THR A 256 -15.37 -24.71 28.00
C THR A 256 -14.08 -25.52 27.91
N PHE A 257 -12.94 -24.85 28.01
CA PHE A 257 -11.64 -25.53 28.00
C PHE A 257 -11.46 -26.38 29.26
N ASP A 258 -11.28 -27.69 29.08
CA ASP A 258 -11.04 -28.65 30.15
C ASP A 258 -9.57 -29.08 30.26
N GLU A 259 -9.18 -29.52 31.47
CA GLU A 259 -7.84 -30.04 31.72
C GLU A 259 -7.60 -31.31 30.87
N GLY A 260 -6.66 -31.22 29.93
CA GLY A 260 -6.30 -32.29 29.00
C GLY A 260 -6.75 -32.07 27.56
N GLU A 261 -7.52 -31.01 27.29
CA GLU A 261 -7.81 -30.57 25.93
C GLU A 261 -6.62 -29.83 25.32
N SER A 262 -6.50 -29.93 24.00
CA SER A 262 -5.46 -29.27 23.23
C SER A 262 -5.92 -27.87 22.84
N PHE A 263 -5.01 -26.88 22.81
CA PHE A 263 -5.32 -25.52 22.36
C PHE A 263 -4.23 -24.97 21.45
N SER A 264 -4.61 -24.07 20.53
CA SER A 264 -3.68 -23.48 19.56
C SER A 264 -2.86 -22.38 20.22
N ASP A 265 -1.66 -22.74 20.69
CA ASP A 265 -0.69 -21.84 21.32
C ASP A 265 -0.07 -20.89 20.29
N ARG A 266 -0.83 -19.87 19.88
CA ARG A 266 -0.50 -18.94 18.81
C ARG A 266 0.72 -18.11 19.12
N ASN A 267 0.90 -17.75 20.39
CA ASN A 267 2.05 -16.98 20.84
C ASN A 267 3.18 -17.85 21.43
N SER A 268 3.08 -19.18 21.30
CA SER A 268 4.09 -20.17 21.72
C SER A 268 4.58 -19.99 23.17
N ASN A 269 3.70 -19.60 24.08
CA ASN A 269 4.04 -19.35 25.49
C ASN A 269 3.72 -20.56 26.40
N GLY A 270 3.05 -21.59 25.86
CA GLY A 270 2.67 -22.82 26.56
C GLY A 270 1.45 -22.69 27.47
N VAL A 271 0.71 -21.59 27.41
CA VAL A 271 -0.46 -21.28 28.25
C VAL A 271 -1.58 -20.71 27.40
N ARG A 272 -2.78 -21.28 27.52
CA ARG A 272 -3.96 -20.76 26.83
C ARG A 272 -4.30 -19.35 27.33
N ASP A 273 -3.98 -18.33 26.55
CA ASP A 273 -4.26 -16.94 26.87
C ASP A 273 -4.86 -16.19 25.68
N SER A 274 -4.76 -14.86 25.67
CA SER A 274 -5.33 -14.02 24.62
C SER A 274 -4.42 -13.98 23.39
N CYS A 275 -4.98 -13.92 22.19
CA CYS A 275 -4.19 -13.76 20.98
C CYS A 275 -4.99 -13.01 19.90
N TYR A 276 -4.30 -12.64 18.82
CA TYR A 276 -5.01 -12.25 17.61
C TYR A 276 -5.71 -13.46 17.00
N ILE A 277 -7.03 -13.44 17.00
CA ILE A 277 -7.82 -14.61 16.57
C ILE A 277 -8.14 -14.64 15.08
N ASN A 278 -8.20 -13.48 14.45
CA ASN A 278 -8.68 -13.36 13.07
C ASN A 278 -7.60 -13.60 12.02
N LEU A 279 -6.33 -13.83 12.36
CA LEU A 279 -5.30 -14.10 11.34
C LEU A 279 -5.68 -15.35 10.53
N ILE A 280 -5.56 -15.31 9.20
CA ILE A 280 -5.70 -16.48 8.34
C ILE A 280 -4.37 -17.24 8.35
N TYR A 281 -4.41 -18.48 8.83
CA TYR A 281 -3.29 -19.40 8.82
C TYR A 281 -3.81 -20.84 8.79
N SER A 282 -3.01 -21.77 8.25
CA SER A 282 -3.36 -23.19 8.23
C SER A 282 -2.85 -23.87 9.49
N ASP A 283 -3.77 -24.52 10.23
CA ASP A 283 -3.53 -25.36 11.40
C ASP A 283 -3.53 -26.87 11.07
N GLU A 284 -3.35 -27.25 9.80
CA GLU A 284 -3.53 -28.63 9.27
C GLU A 284 -2.72 -29.76 9.95
N LYS A 285 -1.86 -29.46 10.92
CA LYS A 285 -1.16 -30.48 11.74
C LYS A 285 -1.29 -30.29 13.26
N GLY A 286 -2.20 -29.43 13.69
CA GLY A 286 -2.28 -29.00 15.07
C GLY A 286 -1.24 -27.90 15.34
N LEU A 287 -1.74 -26.80 15.90
CA LEU A 287 -1.08 -25.94 16.89
C LEU A 287 0.39 -25.63 16.60
N PHE A 288 0.65 -24.48 15.95
CA PHE A 288 1.92 -23.72 15.97
C PHE A 288 3.26 -24.47 16.08
N ASP A 289 3.36 -25.71 15.59
CA ASP A 289 4.63 -26.28 15.23
C ASP A 289 5.03 -25.63 13.91
N ASN A 290 6.30 -25.24 13.81
CA ASN A 290 6.95 -24.57 12.67
C ASN A 290 6.83 -25.34 11.32
N ASP A 291 5.99 -26.36 11.23
CA ASP A 291 5.79 -27.31 10.15
C ASP A 291 4.33 -27.40 9.59
N SER A 292 3.53 -26.32 9.62
CA SER A 292 2.30 -26.13 8.79
C SER A 292 2.63 -25.73 7.34
N LEU A 293 3.35 -26.62 6.66
CA LEU A 293 4.31 -26.27 5.60
C LEU A 293 3.77 -25.84 4.23
N GLU A 294 2.53 -26.06 3.84
CA GLU A 294 2.12 -25.67 2.47
C GLU A 294 1.60 -24.23 2.39
N TYR A 295 0.47 -23.92 3.05
CA TYR A 295 -0.09 -22.56 2.98
C TYR A 295 0.89 -21.51 3.51
N ASN A 296 1.45 -21.70 4.71
CA ASN A 296 2.31 -20.68 5.31
C ASN A 296 3.64 -20.50 4.55
N ARG A 297 4.24 -21.57 4.01
CA ARG A 297 5.43 -21.41 3.16
C ARG A 297 5.10 -20.70 1.85
N LEU A 298 4.00 -21.07 1.19
CA LEU A 298 3.57 -20.43 -0.06
C LEU A 298 3.19 -18.97 0.18
N ALA A 299 2.48 -18.69 1.26
CA ALA A 299 2.16 -17.34 1.69
C ALA A 299 3.44 -16.55 1.96
N ASN A 300 4.47 -17.11 2.57
CA ASN A 300 5.75 -16.41 2.80
C ASN A 300 6.57 -16.16 1.51
N ILE A 301 6.26 -16.85 0.41
CA ILE A 301 6.85 -16.54 -0.90
C ILE A 301 6.21 -15.27 -1.48
N TRP A 302 4.89 -15.17 -1.37
CA TRP A 302 4.11 -14.11 -2.04
C TRP A 302 3.80 -12.90 -1.17
N LYS A 303 3.77 -13.11 0.14
CA LYS A 303 3.50 -12.13 1.17
C LYS A 303 4.72 -12.03 2.08
N ASN A 304 4.81 -10.94 2.83
CA ASN A 304 5.86 -10.81 3.84
C ASN A 304 5.75 -11.95 4.87
N PRO A 305 6.89 -12.44 5.41
CA PRO A 305 6.87 -13.38 6.52
C PRO A 305 6.02 -12.86 7.68
N LEU A 306 5.38 -13.78 8.40
CA LEU A 306 4.66 -13.45 9.62
C LEU A 306 5.55 -12.65 10.57
N LYS A 307 5.01 -11.52 11.04
CA LYS A 307 5.63 -10.72 12.08
C LYS A 307 5.17 -11.23 13.43
N LYS A 308 5.96 -10.97 14.46
CA LYS A 308 5.72 -11.39 15.83
C LYS A 308 5.85 -10.19 16.76
N GLY A 309 4.95 -10.09 17.74
CA GLY A 309 5.03 -9.03 18.73
C GLY A 309 6.35 -9.08 19.51
N GLY A 310 6.84 -7.90 19.88
CA GLY A 310 8.08 -7.76 20.65
C GLY A 310 7.93 -8.30 22.07
N ALA A 311 9.06 -8.56 22.73
CA ALA A 311 9.07 -8.99 24.13
C ALA A 311 8.54 -7.87 25.04
N ASP A 312 7.32 -8.03 25.53
CA ASP A 312 6.65 -7.09 26.43
C ASP A 312 6.03 -7.77 27.67
N GLY A 313 6.17 -9.09 27.80
CA GLY A 313 5.63 -9.87 28.92
C GLY A 313 4.09 -9.96 28.92
N THR A 314 3.44 -9.58 27.82
CA THR A 314 2.01 -9.74 27.61
C THR A 314 1.74 -10.83 26.59
N TRP A 315 0.48 -11.19 26.40
CA TRP A 315 0.04 -12.12 25.37
C TRP A 315 0.45 -11.71 23.94
N ARG A 316 0.78 -10.42 23.71
CA ARG A 316 1.28 -9.90 22.44
C ARG A 316 2.67 -10.39 22.12
N GLU A 317 3.47 -10.72 23.13
CA GLU A 317 4.80 -11.28 22.92
C GLU A 317 4.69 -12.52 22.06
N ASN A 318 5.42 -12.55 20.95
CA ASN A 318 5.42 -13.67 19.99
C ASN A 318 4.07 -13.96 19.29
N SER A 319 3.00 -13.20 19.56
CA SER A 319 1.74 -13.28 18.82
C SER A 319 1.95 -12.93 17.34
N PRO A 320 1.53 -13.80 16.40
CA PRO A 320 1.74 -13.62 14.98
C PRO A 320 0.76 -12.61 14.39
N TYR A 321 1.24 -11.80 13.45
CA TYR A 321 0.42 -10.85 12.69
C TYR A 321 1.02 -10.55 11.32
N ARG A 322 0.22 -9.97 10.44
CA ARG A 322 0.63 -9.44 9.13
C ARG A 322 0.37 -7.94 9.05
N ASN A 323 1.08 -7.26 8.16
CA ASN A 323 0.78 -5.84 7.91
C ASN A 323 -0.64 -5.70 7.37
N ASN A 324 -1.34 -4.65 7.81
CA ASN A 324 -2.66 -4.27 7.35
C ASN A 324 -2.65 -2.73 7.18
N PRO A 325 -3.07 -2.17 6.04
CA PRO A 325 -3.62 -2.81 4.83
C PRO A 325 -2.57 -3.54 3.97
N TRP A 326 -3.07 -4.35 3.04
CA TRP A 326 -2.30 -4.89 1.92
C TRP A 326 -2.65 -4.17 0.61
N LEU A 327 -1.67 -4.00 -0.29
CA LEU A 327 -1.81 -3.26 -1.54
C LEU A 327 -1.32 -4.07 -2.73
N TRP A 328 -2.11 -4.10 -3.80
CA TRP A 328 -1.74 -4.62 -5.11
C TRP A 328 -1.89 -3.53 -6.17
N ASN A 329 -1.00 -3.52 -7.17
CA ASN A 329 -1.19 -2.72 -8.37
C ASN A 329 -1.82 -3.63 -9.45
N ALA A 330 -2.86 -3.14 -10.11
CA ALA A 330 -3.52 -3.79 -11.23
C ALA A 330 -3.57 -2.82 -12.43
N ASP A 331 -3.41 -3.38 -13.62
CA ASP A 331 -3.44 -2.66 -14.90
C ASP A 331 -4.53 -3.18 -15.85
N ARG A 332 -5.30 -4.19 -15.42
CA ARG A 332 -6.33 -4.84 -16.25
C ARG A 332 -7.58 -5.18 -15.48
N ALA A 333 -8.71 -5.01 -16.16
CA ALA A 333 -10.02 -5.42 -15.72
C ALA A 333 -10.53 -6.64 -16.52
N PRO A 334 -11.39 -7.48 -15.92
CA PRO A 334 -11.70 -7.51 -14.50
C PRO A 334 -10.50 -7.98 -13.68
N SER A 335 -10.37 -7.48 -12.45
CA SER A 335 -9.32 -7.97 -11.53
C SER A 335 -9.85 -9.16 -10.73
N PRO A 336 -9.24 -10.35 -10.86
CA PRO A 336 -9.56 -11.49 -10.01
C PRO A 336 -8.99 -11.27 -8.60
N ILE A 337 -9.88 -11.25 -7.61
CA ILE A 337 -9.51 -11.11 -6.19
C ILE A 337 -9.31 -12.49 -5.60
N MET A 338 -8.03 -12.85 -5.44
CA MET A 338 -7.60 -14.15 -4.95
C MET A 338 -7.20 -14.12 -3.46
N TRP A 339 -6.87 -15.29 -2.92
CA TRP A 339 -6.47 -15.48 -1.53
C TRP A 339 -5.32 -14.57 -1.03
N LEU A 340 -4.49 -14.05 -1.95
CA LEU A 340 -3.38 -13.16 -1.62
C LEU A 340 -3.81 -11.76 -1.14
N TYR A 341 -5.07 -11.38 -1.34
CA TYR A 341 -5.60 -10.10 -0.86
C TYR A 341 -6.03 -10.16 0.62
N PHE A 342 -6.17 -11.35 1.20
CA PHE A 342 -6.72 -11.51 2.54
C PHE A 342 -5.72 -12.18 3.46
N ASP A 343 -5.52 -11.57 4.63
CA ASP A 343 -4.62 -12.01 5.69
C ASP A 343 -5.37 -12.32 6.98
N TYR A 344 -6.63 -11.94 7.07
CA TYR A 344 -7.49 -12.03 8.25
C TYR A 344 -8.90 -12.49 7.85
N TYR A 345 -9.62 -13.12 8.76
CA TYR A 345 -11.05 -13.32 8.73
C TYR A 345 -11.77 -12.06 9.27
N GLY A 346 -13.01 -11.86 8.85
CA GLY A 346 -13.82 -10.70 9.24
C GLY A 346 -14.09 -9.72 8.10
N GLN A 347 -14.47 -8.50 8.47
CA GLN A 347 -14.84 -7.45 7.52
C GLN A 347 -13.61 -6.84 6.83
N TYR A 348 -13.70 -6.68 5.51
CA TYR A 348 -12.69 -6.02 4.68
C TYR A 348 -13.27 -4.79 4.00
N LEU A 349 -12.61 -3.64 4.17
CA LEU A 349 -12.79 -2.51 3.28
C LEU A 349 -11.86 -2.69 2.07
N MET A 350 -12.45 -2.96 0.93
CA MET A 350 -11.75 -3.06 -0.35
C MET A 350 -11.84 -1.71 -1.05
N THR A 351 -10.69 -1.11 -1.38
CA THR A 351 -10.62 0.20 -2.05
C THR A 351 -9.89 0.08 -3.37
N TYR A 352 -10.55 0.49 -4.44
CA TYR A 352 -9.98 0.66 -5.77
C TYR A 352 -9.63 2.13 -5.95
N LYS A 353 -8.36 2.40 -6.22
CA LYS A 353 -7.80 3.75 -6.29
C LYS A 353 -7.12 3.96 -7.64
N SER A 354 -7.71 4.79 -8.49
CA SER A 354 -7.05 5.26 -9.71
C SER A 354 -6.00 6.30 -9.35
N THR A 355 -4.83 6.23 -9.97
CA THR A 355 -3.73 7.17 -9.71
C THR A 355 -3.46 8.06 -10.92
N SER A 356 -3.01 9.29 -10.68
CA SER A 356 -2.57 10.19 -11.75
C SER A 356 -1.30 9.69 -12.44
N ASP A 357 -1.03 10.22 -13.64
CA ASP A 357 0.17 9.87 -14.41
C ASP A 357 1.48 10.10 -13.66
N SER A 358 1.52 11.06 -12.73
CA SER A 358 2.68 11.32 -11.86
C SER A 358 3.08 10.09 -11.06
N TYR A 359 2.10 9.31 -10.57
CA TYR A 359 2.38 8.04 -9.89
C TYR A 359 2.98 7.02 -10.86
N PHE A 360 2.31 6.79 -12.00
CA PHE A 360 2.78 5.82 -13.00
C PHE A 360 4.20 6.13 -13.50
N ASN A 361 4.49 7.38 -13.84
CA ASN A 361 5.79 7.81 -14.33
C ASN A 361 6.88 7.62 -13.27
N TYR A 362 6.61 8.02 -12.02
CA TYR A 362 7.56 7.85 -10.92
C TYR A 362 7.95 6.38 -10.73
N PHE A 363 6.95 5.48 -10.66
CA PHE A 363 7.19 4.05 -10.44
C PHE A 363 7.72 3.31 -11.67
N ARG A 364 7.49 3.84 -12.87
CA ARG A 364 8.18 3.36 -14.09
C ARG A 364 9.69 3.57 -14.02
N GLY A 365 10.15 4.56 -13.25
CA GLY A 365 11.57 4.82 -13.00
C GLY A 365 12.26 3.88 -12.00
N ASP A 366 11.64 2.73 -11.68
CA ASP A 366 12.16 1.70 -10.76
C ASP A 366 12.64 2.22 -9.38
N PRO A 367 11.76 2.88 -8.61
CA PRO A 367 12.08 3.37 -7.27
C PRO A 367 12.37 2.25 -6.26
N VAL A 368 12.03 1.01 -6.60
CA VAL A 368 12.30 -0.17 -5.76
C VAL A 368 13.70 -0.75 -6.00
N GLY A 369 14.48 -0.17 -6.93
CA GLY A 369 15.90 -0.44 -7.09
C GLY A 369 16.20 -1.81 -7.70
N GLN A 370 15.33 -2.35 -8.55
CA GLN A 370 15.67 -3.55 -9.32
C GLN A 370 16.70 -3.24 -10.42
N ASN A 371 16.79 -1.99 -10.84
CA ASN A 371 17.67 -1.44 -11.85
C ASN A 371 18.32 -0.14 -11.34
N ILE A 372 19.54 -0.28 -10.84
CA ILE A 372 20.36 0.81 -10.28
C ILE A 372 20.72 1.92 -11.29
N TYR A 373 20.40 1.77 -12.57
CA TYR A 373 20.67 2.75 -13.63
C TYR A 373 19.44 3.58 -14.01
N LEU A 374 18.26 3.27 -13.45
CA LEU A 374 17.04 4.02 -13.67
C LEU A 374 16.69 4.76 -12.39
N LEU A 375 16.62 6.09 -12.49
CA LEU A 375 16.14 6.92 -11.40
C LEU A 375 14.61 7.07 -11.52
N PRO A 376 13.91 7.21 -10.39
CA PRO A 376 12.49 7.55 -10.38
C PRO A 376 12.23 8.86 -11.13
N ASP A 377 11.17 8.88 -11.95
CA ASP A 377 10.80 10.08 -12.72
C ASP A 377 10.03 11.07 -11.83
N SER A 378 10.78 11.93 -11.14
CA SER A 378 10.24 12.97 -10.26
C SER A 378 9.45 14.00 -11.05
N ASN A 379 8.26 14.37 -10.56
CA ASN A 379 7.48 15.48 -11.11
C ASN A 379 7.74 16.83 -10.40
N PHE A 380 8.74 16.90 -9.53
CA PHE A 380 9.19 18.15 -8.92
C PHE A 380 10.22 18.85 -9.81
N GLU A 381 9.94 20.10 -10.16
CA GLU A 381 10.92 20.99 -10.76
C GLU A 381 11.96 21.39 -9.71
N GLY A 382 13.24 21.07 -9.96
CA GLY A 382 14.36 21.42 -9.07
C GLY A 382 14.55 20.50 -7.86
N GLY A 383 13.83 19.38 -7.77
CA GLY A 383 13.93 18.43 -6.66
C GLY A 383 13.52 17.01 -7.03
N LEU A 384 13.47 16.14 -6.01
CA LEU A 384 13.15 14.73 -6.14
C LEU A 384 11.87 14.37 -5.38
N GLY A 385 11.37 13.15 -5.64
CA GLY A 385 10.19 12.59 -5.00
C GLY A 385 8.98 12.62 -5.93
N VAL A 386 7.78 12.55 -5.37
CA VAL A 386 6.55 12.51 -6.16
C VAL A 386 5.40 13.20 -5.44
N PHE A 387 4.68 14.03 -6.19
CA PHE A 387 3.37 14.52 -5.82
C PHE A 387 2.35 13.94 -6.78
N TYR A 388 1.46 13.06 -6.29
CA TYR A 388 0.45 12.42 -7.12
C TYR A 388 -0.94 12.58 -6.52
N SER A 389 -1.95 12.25 -7.32
CA SER A 389 -3.35 12.33 -6.92
C SER A 389 -4.10 11.06 -7.27
N SER A 390 -5.25 10.88 -6.64
CA SER A 390 -6.08 9.71 -6.87
C SER A 390 -7.57 10.01 -6.80
N SER A 391 -8.36 9.08 -7.33
CA SER A 391 -9.78 8.93 -7.02
C SER A 391 -10.02 7.51 -6.52
N SER A 392 -10.95 7.32 -5.58
CA SER A 392 -11.19 6.02 -4.94
C SER A 392 -12.65 5.65 -4.87
N SER A 393 -12.94 4.36 -5.08
CA SER A 393 -14.23 3.73 -4.79
C SER A 393 -14.00 2.53 -3.88
N SER A 394 -14.92 2.28 -2.95
CA SER A 394 -14.74 1.24 -1.92
C SER A 394 -16.02 0.48 -1.64
N PHE A 395 -15.88 -0.76 -1.18
CA PHE A 395 -16.98 -1.61 -0.73
C PHE A 395 -16.51 -2.48 0.44
N ILE A 396 -17.47 -3.06 1.16
CA ILE A 396 -17.20 -4.03 2.24
C ILE A 396 -17.48 -5.44 1.75
N VAL A 397 -16.62 -6.38 2.11
CA VAL A 397 -16.85 -7.82 1.96
C VAL A 397 -16.44 -8.53 3.23
N LYS A 398 -17.16 -9.59 3.63
CA LYS A 398 -16.81 -10.39 4.80
C LYS A 398 -16.11 -11.67 4.37
N ILE A 399 -14.93 -11.92 4.94
CA ILE A 399 -14.20 -13.18 4.74
C ILE A 399 -14.47 -14.11 5.92
N THR A 400 -14.97 -15.31 5.64
CA THR A 400 -15.39 -16.29 6.65
C THR A 400 -14.50 -17.53 6.66
N GLU A 401 -14.36 -18.13 7.84
CA GLU A 401 -13.85 -19.49 7.97
C GLU A 401 -14.87 -20.46 7.35
N PRO A 402 -14.44 -21.42 6.51
CA PRO A 402 -15.33 -22.44 5.99
C PRO A 402 -15.83 -23.33 7.14
N GLU A 403 -17.15 -23.61 7.16
CA GLU A 403 -17.79 -24.50 8.15
C GLU A 403 -17.36 -25.97 8.05
#